data_AF-A0A1N6V782-F1
#
_entry.id   AF-A0A1N6V782-F1
#
_cell.length_a   1.000
_cell.length_b   1.000
_cell.length_c   1.000
_cell.angle_alpha   90.00
_cell.angle_beta   90.00
_cell.angle_gamma   90.00
#
_symmetry.space_group_name_H-M   'P 1'
#
loop_
_entity.id
_entity.type
_entity.pdbx_description
1 polymer ?
#
loop_
_entity_poly.entity_id
_entity_poly.type
_entity_poly.pdbx_seq_one_letter_code
_entity_poly.pdbx_strand_id
1 'polypeptide(L)'
;MADRVGNIVKSSEVKKVLLETFGTKPSSVLLSDYCYNRYNAGISFKQHLFVYMGRNAYKYIGERAPYTGFIFQKPKNEMKEHIVGEWINGQYSLFEKPVRVGAKDSESIESISREHLEKLYEEYFDILTFEMAALQCKPTELRHLIGRLGEFYCALQTDGELARETNQHGFDVVSNGRKISVKTTAQITGFIPINQNTFHLADDFFIVQYTNHDFHLLFYRPKEEVPIARKYEKTYEVDIHRLKNGNMS
;
A
#
# COMPACT_ATOMS: atom_id res chain seq x y z
N MET A 1 -11.44 28.32 -5.47
CA MET A 1 -10.86 27.38 -4.48
C MET A 1 -9.93 26.34 -5.10
N ALA A 2 -9.73 26.31 -6.43
CA ALA A 2 -8.73 25.43 -7.07
C ALA A 2 -7.31 25.63 -6.49
N ASP A 3 -6.96 26.86 -6.13
CA ASP A 3 -5.67 27.25 -5.54
C ASP A 3 -5.38 26.70 -4.13
N ARG A 4 -6.25 25.82 -3.60
CA ARG A 4 -6.10 25.23 -2.26
C ARG A 4 -6.03 23.71 -2.28
N VAL A 5 -6.13 23.06 -3.44
CA VAL A 5 -6.02 21.60 -3.55
C VAL A 5 -4.69 21.14 -2.95
N GLY A 6 -4.74 20.12 -2.09
CA GLY A 6 -3.61 19.61 -1.34
C GLY A 6 -3.45 20.21 0.07
N ASN A 7 -4.08 21.35 0.37
CA ASN A 7 -3.95 21.98 1.69
C ASN A 7 -4.58 21.12 2.79
N ILE A 8 -3.90 21.07 3.92
CA ILE A 8 -4.41 20.46 5.15
C ILE A 8 -5.10 21.54 5.97
N VAL A 9 -6.34 21.30 6.36
CA VAL A 9 -7.16 22.21 7.17
C VAL A 9 -7.69 21.50 8.42
N LYS A 10 -7.92 22.27 9.49
CA LYS A 10 -8.61 21.78 10.68
C LYS A 10 -10.11 22.05 10.59
N SER A 11 -10.90 21.17 11.20
CA SER A 11 -12.37 21.35 11.30
C SER A 11 -12.78 22.70 11.89
N SER A 12 -12.08 23.18 12.91
CA SER A 12 -12.34 24.48 13.54
C SER A 12 -12.11 25.67 12.60
N GLU A 13 -11.08 25.60 11.75
CA GLU A 13 -10.73 26.66 10.80
C GLU A 13 -11.81 26.80 9.73
N VAL A 14 -12.23 25.67 9.14
CA VAL A 14 -13.29 25.66 8.13
C VAL A 14 -14.62 26.15 8.71
N LYS A 15 -14.99 25.68 9.91
CA LYS A 15 -16.22 26.13 10.60
C LYS A 15 -16.22 27.62 10.88
N LYS A 16 -15.07 28.19 11.29
CA LYS A 16 -14.93 29.63 11.50
C LYS A 16 -15.18 30.40 10.21
N VAL A 17 -14.55 29.99 9.11
CA VAL A 17 -14.75 30.61 7.79
C VAL A 17 -16.21 30.53 7.35
N LEU A 18 -16.88 29.38 7.54
CA LEU A 18 -18.30 29.22 7.18
C LEU A 18 -19.23 30.10 8.03
N LEU A 19 -18.94 30.27 9.33
CA LEU A 19 -19.67 31.18 10.20
C LEU A 19 -19.49 32.64 9.76
N GLU A 20 -18.25 33.07 9.52
CA GLU A 20 -17.93 34.46 9.15
C GLU A 20 -18.46 34.82 7.76
N THR A 21 -18.42 33.88 6.81
CA THR A 21 -18.79 34.13 5.41
C THR A 21 -20.29 33.95 5.17
N PHE A 22 -20.92 32.97 5.82
CA PHE A 22 -22.29 32.54 5.51
C PHE A 22 -23.22 32.51 6.73
N GLY A 23 -22.76 32.89 7.92
CA GLY A 23 -23.56 32.79 9.16
C GLY A 23 -23.87 31.35 9.57
N THR A 24 -23.15 30.36 9.04
CA THR A 24 -23.44 28.94 9.30
C THR A 24 -23.07 28.55 10.73
N LYS A 25 -23.98 27.90 11.46
CA LYS A 25 -23.75 27.43 12.83
C LYS A 25 -22.61 26.39 12.85
N PRO A 26 -21.50 26.59 13.60
CA PRO A 26 -20.38 25.64 13.60
C PRO A 26 -20.74 24.20 14.00
N SER A 27 -21.77 24.03 14.84
CA SER A 27 -22.24 22.71 15.27
C SER A 27 -23.04 21.96 14.22
N SER A 28 -23.58 22.65 13.20
CA SER A 28 -24.38 22.01 12.14
C SER A 28 -23.53 21.47 10.99
N VAL A 29 -22.20 21.66 11.05
CA VAL A 29 -21.27 21.18 10.01
C VAL A 29 -20.39 20.09 10.60
N LEU A 30 -20.41 18.92 9.99
CA LEU A 30 -19.45 17.85 10.25
C LEU A 30 -18.63 17.65 8.97
N LEU A 31 -17.36 18.06 8.99
CA LEU A 31 -16.49 17.97 7.80
C LEU A 31 -16.33 16.52 7.29
N SER A 32 -16.45 15.54 8.19
CA SER A 32 -16.45 14.12 7.83
C SER A 32 -17.56 13.75 6.84
N ASP A 33 -18.67 14.48 6.82
CA ASP A 33 -19.78 14.23 5.88
C ASP A 33 -19.41 14.61 4.44
N TYR A 34 -18.33 15.40 4.29
CA TYR A 34 -17.81 15.88 3.01
C TYR A 34 -16.49 15.18 2.65
N CYS A 35 -16.20 14.02 3.23
CA CYS A 35 -14.97 13.29 2.99
C CYS A 35 -15.17 12.13 2.00
N TYR A 36 -14.21 11.97 1.09
CA TYR A 36 -14.13 10.79 0.23
C TYR A 36 -13.98 9.50 1.04
N ASN A 37 -13.12 9.51 2.06
CA ASN A 37 -12.77 8.32 2.83
C ASN A 37 -13.57 8.15 4.14
N ARG A 38 -14.66 8.88 4.36
CA ARG A 38 -15.49 8.75 5.58
C ARG A 38 -16.97 8.68 5.25
N TYR A 39 -17.65 7.70 5.85
CA TYR A 39 -19.11 7.59 5.76
C TYR A 39 -19.74 7.61 7.16
N ASN A 40 -20.67 8.54 7.37
CA ASN A 40 -21.47 8.63 8.57
C ASN A 40 -22.89 8.10 8.30
N ALA A 41 -23.35 7.17 9.14
CA ALA A 41 -24.66 6.55 8.97
C ALA A 41 -25.79 7.60 9.02
N GLY A 42 -26.71 7.53 8.06
CA GLY A 42 -27.89 8.39 7.99
C GLY A 42 -27.71 9.70 7.23
N ILE A 43 -26.57 9.89 6.54
CA ILE A 43 -26.31 11.08 5.71
C ILE A 43 -26.11 10.68 4.24
N SER A 44 -26.56 11.55 3.34
CA SER A 44 -26.41 11.36 1.90
C SER A 44 -24.93 11.47 1.47
N PHE A 45 -24.35 10.36 1.03
CA PHE A 45 -22.96 10.28 0.54
C PHE A 45 -22.82 10.79 -0.91
N LYS A 46 -23.05 12.09 -1.13
CA LYS A 46 -23.10 12.71 -2.46
C LYS A 46 -22.12 13.85 -2.67
N GLN A 47 -21.64 14.48 -1.60
CA GLN A 47 -20.79 15.66 -1.66
C GLN A 47 -19.44 15.33 -1.00
N HIS A 48 -18.36 15.52 -1.75
CA HIS A 48 -17.03 15.14 -1.30
C HIS A 48 -16.03 16.22 -1.70
N LEU A 49 -15.24 16.67 -0.74
CA LEU A 49 -14.27 17.76 -0.86
C LEU A 49 -12.93 17.40 -0.21
N PHE A 50 -12.96 16.51 0.79
CA PHE A 50 -11.84 16.27 1.68
C PHE A 50 -11.43 14.80 1.74
N VAL A 51 -10.18 14.56 2.15
CA VAL A 51 -9.73 13.27 2.68
C VAL A 51 -9.40 13.48 4.14
N TYR A 52 -10.04 12.72 5.02
CA TYR A 52 -9.75 12.75 6.45
C TYR A 52 -8.38 12.12 6.73
N MET A 53 -7.53 12.83 7.47
CA MET A 53 -6.15 12.40 7.78
C MET A 53 -5.96 12.00 9.25
N GLY A 54 -7.01 11.97 10.07
CA GLY A 54 -6.91 11.74 11.51
C GLY A 54 -6.85 13.03 12.33
N ARG A 55 -7.11 12.94 13.64
CA ARG A 55 -6.96 14.02 14.64
C ARG A 55 -7.55 15.38 14.22
N ASN A 56 -8.72 15.37 13.58
CA ASN A 56 -9.43 16.56 13.06
C ASN A 56 -8.70 17.33 11.93
N ALA A 57 -7.77 16.69 11.23
CA ALA A 57 -7.12 17.20 10.03
C ALA A 57 -7.74 16.60 8.75
N TYR A 58 -7.88 17.44 7.73
CA TYR A 58 -8.54 17.14 6.46
C TYR A 58 -7.70 17.70 5.32
N LYS A 59 -7.37 16.87 4.33
CA LYS A 59 -6.75 17.32 3.08
C LYS A 59 -7.85 17.73 2.11
N TYR A 60 -7.86 18.98 1.66
CA TYR A 60 -8.78 19.41 0.61
C TYR A 60 -8.30 18.86 -0.74
N ILE A 61 -9.16 18.12 -1.43
CA ILE A 61 -8.86 17.58 -2.77
C ILE A 61 -9.85 18.03 -3.85
N GLY A 62 -10.88 18.80 -3.46
CA GLY A 62 -11.88 19.34 -4.37
C GLY A 62 -13.04 18.39 -4.66
N GLU A 63 -14.05 18.91 -5.38
CA GLU A 63 -15.18 18.10 -5.84
C GLU A 63 -14.80 17.24 -7.04
N ARG A 64 -15.37 16.03 -7.12
CA ARG A 64 -15.17 15.10 -8.25
C ARG A 64 -13.70 14.77 -8.54
N ALA A 65 -12.84 14.84 -7.52
CA ALA A 65 -11.48 14.37 -7.60
C ALA A 65 -11.43 12.88 -8.01
N PRO A 66 -10.46 12.47 -8.85
CA PRO A 66 -10.22 11.07 -9.23
C PRO A 66 -9.59 10.28 -8.07
N TYR A 67 -10.26 10.28 -6.91
CA TYR A 67 -9.77 9.64 -5.70
C TYR A 67 -9.88 8.11 -5.81
N THR A 68 -8.85 7.41 -5.33
CA THR A 68 -8.83 5.96 -5.16
C THR A 68 -8.51 5.65 -3.70
N GLY A 69 -9.33 4.81 -3.06
CA GLY A 69 -9.11 4.36 -1.69
C GLY A 69 -10.38 4.00 -0.93
N PHE A 70 -10.22 3.39 0.23
CA PHE A 70 -11.33 2.88 1.03
C PHE A 70 -12.20 3.97 1.68
N ILE A 71 -13.47 3.61 1.90
CA ILE A 71 -14.46 4.39 2.64
C ILE A 71 -14.60 3.78 4.04
N PHE A 72 -14.25 4.55 5.05
CA PHE A 72 -14.29 4.12 6.44
C PHE A 72 -15.53 4.63 7.16
N GLN A 73 -16.15 3.76 7.95
CA GLN A 73 -17.21 4.12 8.89
C GLN A 73 -16.79 3.72 10.30
N LYS A 74 -17.08 4.60 11.27
CA LYS A 74 -16.95 4.27 12.69
C LYS A 74 -18.34 4.18 13.32
N PRO A 75 -18.89 2.98 13.56
CA PRO A 75 -20.18 2.82 14.20
C PRO A 75 -20.21 3.43 15.60
N LYS A 76 -21.38 3.87 16.04
CA LYS A 76 -21.58 4.31 17.42
C LYS A 76 -21.35 3.10 18.34
N ASN A 77 -20.53 3.28 19.37
CA ASN A 77 -20.15 2.28 20.38
C ASN A 77 -19.12 1.23 19.93
N GLU A 78 -18.53 1.34 18.73
CA GLU A 78 -17.42 0.49 18.32
C GLU A 78 -16.08 1.22 18.36
N MET A 79 -15.06 0.51 18.83
CA MET A 79 -13.69 1.03 18.89
C MET A 79 -13.01 0.98 17.52
N LYS A 80 -13.33 -0.04 16.71
CA LYS A 80 -12.73 -0.29 15.41
C LYS A 80 -13.55 0.37 14.30
N GLU A 81 -12.85 0.73 13.21
CA GLU A 81 -13.49 1.21 11.99
C GLU A 81 -13.83 0.03 11.08
N HIS A 82 -14.88 0.20 10.29
CA HIS A 82 -15.27 -0.72 9.22
C HIS A 82 -14.98 -0.07 7.87
N ILE A 83 -14.58 -0.88 6.90
CA ILE A 83 -14.56 -0.49 5.49
C ILE A 83 -15.93 -0.83 4.91
N VAL A 84 -16.62 0.19 4.42
CA VAL A 84 -18.00 0.07 3.93
C VAL A 84 -18.11 0.23 2.42
N GLY A 85 -16.98 0.45 1.75
CA GLY A 85 -16.90 0.67 0.32
C GLY A 85 -15.53 1.16 -0.09
N GLU A 86 -15.40 1.49 -1.37
CA GLU A 86 -14.16 1.98 -1.96
C GLU A 86 -14.45 3.02 -3.04
N TRP A 87 -13.43 3.82 -3.33
CA TRP A 87 -13.35 4.64 -4.52
C TRP A 87 -12.30 4.07 -5.47
N ILE A 88 -12.62 4.08 -6.76
CA ILE A 88 -11.72 3.79 -7.87
C ILE A 88 -11.85 4.95 -8.86
N ASN A 89 -10.79 5.74 -9.00
CA ASN A 89 -10.71 6.84 -9.96
C ASN A 89 -11.94 7.79 -9.93
N GLY A 90 -12.38 8.18 -8.73
CA GLY A 90 -13.50 9.09 -8.54
C GLY A 90 -14.90 8.47 -8.72
N GLN A 91 -15.00 7.14 -8.87
CA GLN A 91 -16.25 6.39 -8.79
C GLN A 91 -16.26 5.55 -7.52
N TYR A 92 -17.37 5.49 -6.79
CA TYR A 92 -17.46 4.71 -5.57
C TYR A 92 -18.50 3.60 -5.64
N SER A 93 -18.24 2.55 -4.87
CA SER A 93 -19.17 1.47 -4.58
C SER A 93 -19.23 1.26 -3.07
N LEU A 94 -20.42 0.95 -2.55
CA LEU A 94 -20.58 0.51 -1.16
C LEU A 94 -20.70 -1.02 -1.13
N PHE A 95 -20.06 -1.64 -0.15
CA PHE A 95 -20.10 -3.08 0.03
C PHE A 95 -21.43 -3.50 0.65
N GLU A 96 -21.94 -4.67 0.25
CA GLU A 96 -23.14 -5.26 0.85
C GLU A 96 -22.93 -5.56 2.34
N LYS A 97 -21.72 -5.98 2.71
CA LYS A 97 -21.30 -6.25 4.08
C LYS A 97 -20.04 -5.44 4.41
N PRO A 98 -20.06 -4.64 5.49
CA PRO A 98 -18.86 -3.95 5.94
C PRO A 98 -17.75 -4.93 6.33
N VAL A 99 -16.51 -4.57 6.02
CA VAL A 99 -15.31 -5.32 6.42
C VAL A 99 -14.74 -4.73 7.70
N ARG A 100 -14.44 -5.55 8.69
CA ARG A 100 -13.82 -5.09 9.94
C ARG A 100 -12.31 -4.90 9.77
N VAL A 101 -11.83 -3.69 10.00
CA VAL A 101 -10.38 -3.42 9.95
C VAL A 101 -9.68 -4.16 11.09
N GLY A 102 -8.70 -5.01 10.75
CA GLY A 102 -7.94 -5.77 11.73
C GLY A 102 -8.75 -6.86 12.45
N ALA A 103 -9.77 -7.41 11.80
CA ALA A 103 -10.29 -8.74 12.15
C ALA A 103 -9.31 -9.81 11.64
N LYS A 104 -9.03 -10.83 12.46
CA LYS A 104 -8.16 -11.96 12.11
C LYS A 104 -8.91 -13.10 11.42
N ASP A 105 -10.22 -12.94 11.27
CA ASP A 105 -11.14 -13.97 10.79
C ASP A 105 -11.69 -13.54 9.40
N SER A 106 -12.42 -14.43 8.72
CA SER A 106 -12.92 -14.35 7.33
C SER A 106 -13.85 -13.17 6.96
N GLU A 107 -13.84 -12.09 7.74
CA GLU A 107 -14.50 -10.80 7.48
C GLU A 107 -13.47 -9.67 7.28
N SER A 108 -12.31 -10.01 6.70
CA SER A 108 -11.29 -9.05 6.24
C SER A 108 -11.41 -8.86 4.72
N ILE A 109 -10.83 -7.78 4.16
CA ILE A 109 -10.75 -7.65 2.71
C ILE A 109 -9.91 -8.84 2.23
N GLU A 110 -10.56 -9.81 1.58
CA GLU A 110 -9.94 -11.07 1.15
C GLU A 110 -8.78 -10.78 0.19
N SER A 111 -8.96 -9.85 -0.75
CA SER A 111 -7.93 -9.41 -1.69
C SER A 111 -8.01 -7.91 -1.99
N ILE A 112 -6.87 -7.29 -2.29
CA ILE A 112 -6.75 -5.84 -2.55
C ILE A 112 -6.92 -5.79 -4.06
N SER A 113 -7.85 -4.97 -4.53
CA SER A 113 -8.03 -4.77 -5.96
C SER A 113 -6.74 -4.28 -6.60
N ARG A 114 -6.54 -4.62 -7.87
CA ARG A 114 -5.34 -4.22 -8.62
C ARG A 114 -5.12 -2.71 -8.54
N GLU A 115 -6.19 -1.94 -8.67
CA GLU A 115 -6.18 -0.47 -8.63
C GLU A 115 -5.72 0.06 -7.26
N HIS A 116 -6.09 -0.60 -6.17
CA HIS A 116 -5.61 -0.25 -4.84
C HIS A 116 -4.14 -0.65 -4.64
N LEU A 117 -3.70 -1.75 -5.24
CA LEU A 117 -2.29 -2.16 -5.24
C LEU A 117 -1.42 -1.18 -6.03
N GLU A 118 -1.87 -0.78 -7.22
CA GLU A 118 -1.24 0.26 -8.06
C GLU A 118 -1.15 1.57 -7.27
N LYS A 119 -2.23 1.97 -6.61
CA LYS A 119 -2.25 3.17 -5.78
C LYS A 119 -1.25 3.11 -4.62
N LEU A 120 -1.15 1.97 -3.93
CA LEU A 120 -0.16 1.76 -2.87
C LEU A 120 1.27 1.79 -3.41
N TYR A 121 1.50 1.19 -4.58
CA TYR A 121 2.80 1.20 -5.25
C TYR A 121 3.24 2.63 -5.54
N GLU A 122 2.39 3.44 -6.15
CA GLU A 122 2.67 4.85 -6.45
C GLU A 122 2.98 5.65 -5.16
N GLU A 123 2.14 5.55 -4.13
CA GLU A 123 2.34 6.31 -2.89
C GLU A 123 3.62 5.92 -2.16
N TYR A 124 3.96 4.64 -2.14
CA TYR A 124 5.22 4.17 -1.53
C TYR A 124 6.43 4.60 -2.36
N PHE A 125 6.30 4.63 -3.68
CA PHE A 125 7.36 5.05 -4.58
C PHE A 125 7.62 6.56 -4.47
N ASP A 126 6.57 7.37 -4.34
CA ASP A 126 6.67 8.81 -4.07
C ASP A 126 7.40 9.07 -2.74
N ILE A 127 7.06 8.32 -1.68
CA ILE A 127 7.75 8.42 -0.38
C ILE A 127 9.23 8.05 -0.53
N LEU A 128 9.54 6.95 -1.21
CA LEU A 128 10.92 6.51 -1.45
C LEU A 128 11.72 7.61 -2.15
N THR A 129 11.15 8.15 -3.22
CA THR A 129 11.76 9.20 -4.04
C THR A 129 12.01 10.46 -3.23
N PHE A 130 10.99 10.91 -2.49
CA PHE A 130 11.06 12.12 -1.69
C PHE A 130 12.08 11.97 -0.56
N GLU A 131 12.09 10.84 0.15
CA GLU A 131 13.01 10.61 1.26
C GLU A 131 14.46 10.54 0.78
N MET A 132 14.74 9.84 -0.32
CA MET A 132 16.07 9.82 -0.93
C MET A 132 16.54 11.21 -1.36
N ALA A 133 15.67 12.00 -1.98
CA ALA A 133 16.02 13.34 -2.44
C ALA A 133 16.21 14.34 -1.28
N ALA A 134 15.32 14.30 -0.30
CA ALA A 134 15.32 15.25 0.81
C ALA A 134 16.39 14.94 1.86
N LEU A 135 16.60 13.65 2.17
CA LEU A 135 17.52 13.19 3.22
C LEU A 135 18.88 12.71 2.67
N GLN A 136 19.02 12.63 1.34
CA GLN A 136 20.26 12.19 0.66
C GLN A 136 20.72 10.79 1.10
N CYS A 137 19.78 9.94 1.52
CA CYS A 137 20.07 8.57 1.92
C CYS A 137 20.12 7.63 0.72
N LYS A 138 20.90 6.55 0.86
CA LYS A 138 21.00 5.53 -0.18
C LYS A 138 19.80 4.57 -0.09
N PRO A 139 19.34 3.98 -1.21
CA PRO A 139 18.24 3.00 -1.16
C PRO A 139 18.53 1.82 -0.24
N THR A 140 19.81 1.46 -0.05
CA THR A 140 20.25 0.40 0.89
C THR A 140 19.97 0.70 2.37
N GLU A 141 19.64 1.95 2.72
CA GLU A 141 19.21 2.38 4.05
C GLU A 141 17.68 2.33 4.20
N LEU A 142 16.94 2.28 3.08
CA LEU A 142 15.47 2.22 3.02
C LEU A 142 14.96 0.80 2.71
N ARG A 143 15.63 -0.23 3.25
CA ARG A 143 15.39 -1.64 2.91
C ARG A 143 13.94 -2.08 3.07
N HIS A 144 13.27 -1.60 4.12
CA HIS A 144 11.86 -1.92 4.36
C HIS A 144 10.95 -1.37 3.26
N LEU A 145 11.21 -0.14 2.82
CA LEU A 145 10.40 0.54 1.81
C LEU A 145 10.58 -0.11 0.44
N ILE A 146 11.83 -0.32 0.00
CA ILE A 146 12.11 -1.02 -1.26
C ILE A 146 11.65 -2.49 -1.21
N GLY A 147 11.72 -3.13 -0.04
CA GLY A 147 11.19 -4.48 0.18
C GLY A 147 9.70 -4.55 -0.14
N ARG A 148 8.91 -3.67 0.49
CA ARG A 148 7.46 -3.58 0.26
C ARG A 148 7.12 -3.24 -1.20
N LEU A 149 7.84 -2.30 -1.80
CA LEU A 149 7.67 -1.96 -3.22
C LEU A 149 7.98 -3.14 -4.15
N GLY A 150 8.98 -3.97 -3.81
CA GLY A 150 9.27 -5.19 -4.56
C GLY A 150 8.15 -6.23 -4.45
N GLU A 151 7.48 -6.34 -3.30
CA GLU A 151 6.31 -7.21 -3.14
C GLU A 151 5.13 -6.73 -4.00
N PHE A 152 4.87 -5.42 -3.98
CA PHE A 152 3.86 -4.79 -4.84
C PHE A 152 4.18 -5.01 -6.33
N TYR A 153 5.43 -4.77 -6.72
CA TYR A 153 5.90 -5.00 -8.07
C TYR A 153 5.72 -6.46 -8.50
N CYS A 154 6.09 -7.42 -7.65
CA CYS A 154 5.86 -8.84 -7.89
C CYS A 154 4.37 -9.13 -8.15
N ALA A 155 3.49 -8.71 -7.23
CA ALA A 155 2.06 -8.92 -7.36
C ALA A 155 1.48 -8.31 -8.65
N LEU A 156 1.92 -7.10 -9.04
CA LEU A 156 1.49 -6.46 -10.29
C LEU A 156 2.01 -7.17 -11.55
N GLN A 157 3.24 -7.70 -11.52
CA GLN A 157 3.84 -8.42 -12.65
C GLN A 157 3.28 -9.83 -12.85
N THR A 158 2.81 -10.46 -11.77
CA THR A 158 2.31 -11.84 -11.80
C THR A 158 0.80 -11.95 -11.74
N ASP A 159 0.06 -10.84 -11.86
CA ASP A 159 -1.38 -10.75 -11.56
C ASP A 159 -1.74 -11.48 -10.25
N GLY A 160 -0.88 -11.30 -9.24
CA GLY A 160 -0.94 -11.99 -7.96
C GLY A 160 -1.50 -11.12 -6.84
N GLU A 161 -1.68 -11.74 -5.69
CA GLU A 161 -2.20 -11.09 -4.49
C GLU A 161 -1.17 -11.11 -3.37
N LEU A 162 -1.07 -10.02 -2.60
CA LEU A 162 -0.20 -9.96 -1.43
C LEU A 162 -0.67 -10.93 -0.35
N ALA A 163 0.27 -11.67 0.22
CA ALA A 163 0.07 -12.47 1.43
C ALA A 163 -0.21 -11.55 2.63
N ARG A 164 -1.30 -11.77 3.36
CA ARG A 164 -1.82 -10.80 4.37
C ARG A 164 -1.76 -11.25 5.81
N GLU A 165 -1.49 -12.52 6.09
CA GLU A 165 -1.51 -12.94 7.49
C GLU A 165 -0.30 -12.33 8.23
N THR A 166 -0.56 -11.71 9.39
CA THR A 166 0.47 -11.03 10.20
C THR A 166 1.58 -11.95 10.71
N ASN A 167 1.47 -13.26 10.49
CA ASN A 167 2.50 -14.28 10.77
C ASN A 167 2.73 -15.23 9.57
N GLN A 168 2.39 -14.81 8.35
CA GLN A 168 2.67 -15.61 7.16
C GLN A 168 4.19 -15.69 7.00
N HIS A 169 4.74 -16.88 7.17
CA HIS A 169 6.17 -17.09 7.06
C HIS A 169 6.52 -17.61 5.67
N GLY A 170 7.50 -16.98 5.04
CA GLY A 170 8.25 -17.55 3.93
C GLY A 170 7.76 -17.27 2.52
N PHE A 171 6.62 -16.59 2.33
CA PHE A 171 6.19 -16.08 1.02
C PHE A 171 5.40 -14.78 1.19
N ASP A 172 5.38 -13.98 0.13
CA ASP A 172 4.93 -12.59 0.15
C ASP A 172 3.79 -12.34 -0.85
N VAL A 173 3.73 -13.14 -1.92
CA VAL A 173 2.71 -13.06 -2.98
C VAL A 173 2.17 -14.46 -3.30
N VAL A 174 0.88 -14.55 -3.65
CA VAL A 174 0.28 -15.75 -4.23
C VAL A 174 -0.20 -15.41 -5.64
N SER A 175 0.25 -16.17 -6.64
CA SER A 175 -0.21 -16.06 -8.02
C SER A 175 -0.47 -17.45 -8.59
N ASN A 176 -1.61 -17.64 -9.24
CA ASN A 176 -2.00 -18.92 -9.84
C ASN A 176 -1.88 -20.11 -8.88
N GLY A 177 -2.20 -19.90 -7.60
CA GLY A 177 -2.11 -20.91 -6.54
C GLY A 177 -0.69 -21.23 -6.06
N ARG A 178 0.35 -20.58 -6.61
CA ARG A 178 1.75 -20.74 -6.22
C ARG A 178 2.17 -19.65 -5.24
N LYS A 179 2.96 -20.03 -4.24
CA LYS A 179 3.51 -19.14 -3.22
C LYS A 179 4.85 -18.58 -3.67
N ILE A 180 4.97 -17.26 -3.73
CA ILE A 180 6.16 -16.56 -4.22
C ILE A 180 6.83 -15.85 -3.05
N SER A 181 8.11 -16.14 -2.79
CA SER A 181 8.92 -15.30 -1.91
C SER A 181 9.64 -14.22 -2.70
N VAL A 182 9.47 -12.98 -2.26
CA VAL A 182 10.07 -11.81 -2.89
C VAL A 182 11.38 -11.45 -2.16
N LYS A 183 12.41 -11.13 -2.93
CA LYS A 183 13.67 -10.60 -2.40
C LYS A 183 14.04 -9.35 -3.19
N THR A 184 14.04 -8.22 -2.50
CA THR A 184 14.49 -6.95 -3.07
C THR A 184 15.90 -6.62 -2.61
N THR A 185 16.75 -6.17 -3.53
CA THR A 185 18.05 -5.59 -3.19
C THR A 185 18.29 -4.29 -3.93
N ALA A 186 18.97 -3.34 -3.28
CA ALA A 186 19.52 -2.16 -3.96
C ALA A 186 21.04 -2.26 -4.18
N GLN A 187 21.65 -3.38 -3.79
CA GLN A 187 23.07 -3.61 -4.00
C GLN A 187 23.32 -3.98 -5.46
N ILE A 188 24.38 -3.43 -6.06
CA ILE A 188 24.79 -3.75 -7.45
C ILE A 188 25.47 -5.12 -7.53
N THR A 189 26.24 -5.46 -6.49
CA THR A 189 27.08 -6.66 -6.35
C THR A 189 26.94 -7.22 -4.94
N GLY A 190 27.30 -8.49 -4.75
CA GLY A 190 27.30 -9.14 -3.44
C GLY A 190 26.27 -10.27 -3.38
N PHE A 191 25.76 -10.52 -2.18
CA PHE A 191 24.92 -11.68 -1.91
C PHE A 191 23.56 -11.26 -1.35
N ILE A 192 22.51 -11.94 -1.80
CA ILE A 192 21.16 -11.83 -1.26
C ILE A 192 20.96 -12.99 -0.29
N PRO A 193 20.72 -12.71 1.01
CA PRO A 193 20.45 -13.75 1.98
C PRO A 193 19.01 -14.27 1.83
N ILE A 194 18.87 -15.59 1.89
CA ILE A 194 17.59 -16.30 1.93
C ILE A 194 17.57 -17.16 3.20
N ASN A 195 16.53 -17.01 4.01
CA ASN A 195 16.38 -17.78 5.24
C ASN A 195 16.03 -19.24 4.92
N GLN A 196 16.87 -20.19 5.37
CA GLN A 196 16.64 -21.61 5.12
C GLN A 196 15.41 -22.15 5.84
N ASN A 197 15.08 -21.59 7.01
CA ASN A 197 13.95 -22.03 7.82
C ASN A 197 12.61 -21.82 7.13
N THR A 198 12.55 -20.89 6.18
CA THR A 198 11.33 -20.55 5.43
C THR A 198 11.41 -20.89 3.95
N PHE A 199 12.54 -21.43 3.48
CA PHE A 199 12.77 -21.70 2.06
C PHE A 199 11.75 -22.70 1.48
N HIS A 200 11.36 -23.70 2.27
CA HIS A 200 10.41 -24.74 1.88
C HIS A 200 8.96 -24.24 1.81
N LEU A 201 8.66 -23.03 2.31
CA LEU A 201 7.31 -22.48 2.35
C LEU A 201 6.92 -21.77 1.04
N ALA A 202 7.89 -21.50 0.17
CA ALA A 202 7.68 -20.93 -1.15
C ALA A 202 7.75 -22.00 -2.25
N ASP A 203 7.03 -21.76 -3.33
CA ASP A 203 7.13 -22.52 -4.57
C ASP A 203 8.14 -21.84 -5.51
N ASP A 204 8.06 -20.51 -5.62
CA ASP A 204 8.90 -19.69 -6.49
C ASP A 204 9.64 -18.60 -5.70
N PHE A 205 10.75 -18.14 -6.27
CA PHE A 205 11.44 -16.92 -5.84
C PHE A 205 11.32 -15.84 -6.90
N PHE A 206 10.96 -14.64 -6.48
CA PHE A 206 10.96 -13.43 -7.29
C PHE A 206 12.01 -12.46 -6.73
N ILE A 207 13.14 -12.34 -7.42
CA ILE A 207 14.26 -11.51 -7.00
C ILE A 207 14.33 -10.27 -7.87
N VAL A 208 14.21 -9.11 -7.26
CA VAL A 208 14.17 -7.82 -7.96
C VAL A 208 15.26 -6.89 -7.42
N GLN A 209 15.87 -6.13 -8.32
CA GLN A 209 16.91 -5.17 -7.99
C GLN A 209 16.39 -3.75 -8.22
N TYR A 210 16.49 -2.89 -7.21
CA TYR A 210 16.21 -1.46 -7.32
C TYR A 210 17.49 -0.70 -7.67
N THR A 211 17.58 -0.14 -8.86
CA THR A 211 18.71 0.69 -9.32
C THR A 211 18.23 1.76 -10.28
N ASN A 212 18.93 2.90 -10.34
CA ASN A 212 18.61 3.98 -11.28
C ASN A 212 17.14 4.40 -11.25
N HIS A 213 16.54 4.40 -10.06
CA HIS A 213 15.15 4.77 -9.86
C HIS A 213 14.12 3.81 -10.49
N ASP A 214 14.48 2.54 -10.67
CA ASP A 214 13.62 1.54 -11.29
C ASP A 214 13.84 0.15 -10.66
N PHE A 215 12.84 -0.73 -10.82
CA PHE A 215 12.86 -2.13 -10.38
C PHE A 215 13.14 -3.06 -11.58
N HIS A 216 14.25 -3.79 -11.50
CA HIS A 216 14.64 -4.75 -12.53
C HIS A 216 14.50 -6.18 -12.02
N LEU A 217 13.72 -6.99 -12.72
CA LEU A 217 13.60 -8.42 -12.42
C LEU A 217 14.93 -9.13 -12.68
N LEU A 218 15.50 -9.73 -11.64
CA LEU A 218 16.72 -10.53 -11.76
C LEU A 218 16.42 -12.02 -11.88
N PHE A 219 15.34 -12.51 -11.25
CA PHE A 219 14.99 -13.93 -11.27
C PHE A 219 13.52 -14.12 -10.92
N TYR A 220 12.82 -14.98 -11.67
CA TYR A 220 11.49 -15.47 -11.32
C TYR A 220 11.28 -16.90 -11.82
N ARG A 221 11.53 -17.89 -10.95
CA ARG A 221 11.45 -19.33 -11.24
C ARG A 221 11.25 -20.15 -9.94
N PRO A 222 11.01 -21.47 -10.04
CA PRO A 222 10.93 -22.35 -8.87
C PRO A 222 12.14 -22.26 -7.95
N LYS A 223 11.92 -22.46 -6.64
CA LYS A 223 12.98 -22.35 -5.62
C LYS A 223 14.16 -23.28 -5.89
N GLU A 224 13.93 -24.41 -6.54
CA GLU A 224 14.95 -25.40 -6.88
C GLU A 224 15.98 -24.86 -7.90
N GLU A 225 15.60 -23.85 -8.69
CA GLU A 225 16.47 -23.21 -9.69
C GLU A 225 17.27 -22.01 -9.12
N VAL A 226 17.06 -21.64 -7.85
CA VAL A 226 17.77 -20.52 -7.24
C VAL A 226 19.28 -20.84 -7.21
N PRO A 227 20.15 -20.01 -7.83
CA PRO A 227 21.57 -20.30 -7.94
C PRO A 227 22.30 -20.00 -6.61
N ILE A 228 22.09 -20.87 -5.62
CA ILE A 228 22.70 -20.79 -4.29
C ILE A 228 24.23 -20.82 -4.45
N ALA A 229 24.88 -19.72 -4.03
CA ALA A 229 26.33 -19.58 -4.09
C ALA A 229 26.99 -20.11 -2.82
N ARG A 230 26.37 -19.90 -1.64
CA ARG A 230 26.88 -20.39 -0.36
C ARG A 230 25.74 -20.88 0.54
N LYS A 231 26.06 -21.85 1.39
CA LYS A 231 25.16 -22.44 2.39
C LYS A 231 25.77 -22.29 3.78
N TYR A 232 25.05 -21.63 4.67
CA TYR A 232 25.35 -21.52 6.10
C TYR A 232 24.37 -22.35 6.93
N GLU A 233 24.41 -22.27 8.26
CA GLU A 233 23.49 -23.04 9.12
C GLU A 233 22.02 -22.64 8.91
N LYS A 234 21.73 -21.34 8.77
CA LYS A 234 20.36 -20.79 8.70
C LYS A 234 20.09 -19.95 7.45
N THR A 235 21.08 -19.77 6.58
CA THR A 235 21.02 -18.82 5.46
C THR A 235 21.61 -19.41 4.20
N TYR A 236 20.92 -19.28 3.08
CA TYR A 236 21.50 -19.40 1.74
C TYR A 236 21.93 -18.02 1.27
N GLU A 237 23.06 -17.93 0.59
CA GLU A 237 23.48 -16.70 -0.09
C GLU A 237 23.42 -16.92 -1.59
N VAL A 238 22.74 -16.01 -2.29
CA VAL A 238 22.63 -15.98 -3.75
C VAL A 238 23.46 -14.83 -4.29
N ASP A 239 24.37 -15.11 -5.21
CA ASP A 239 25.23 -14.09 -5.83
C ASP A 239 24.44 -13.30 -6.88
N ILE A 240 24.39 -11.97 -6.73
CA ILE A 240 23.69 -11.06 -7.65
C ILE A 240 24.21 -11.21 -9.09
N HIS A 241 25.51 -11.45 -9.28
CA HIS A 241 26.11 -11.60 -10.61
C HIS A 241 25.58 -12.86 -11.32
N ARG A 242 25.36 -13.96 -10.58
CA ARG A 242 24.81 -15.19 -11.15
C ARG A 242 23.36 -15.01 -11.61
N LEU A 243 22.58 -14.17 -10.94
CA LEU A 243 21.20 -13.88 -11.31
C LEU A 243 21.13 -13.08 -12.62
N LYS A 244 21.99 -12.05 -12.78
CA LYS A 244 22.01 -11.22 -14.00
C LYS A 244 22.34 -12.02 -15.27
N ASN A 245 23.26 -12.96 -15.16
CA ASN A 245 23.70 -13.76 -16.30
C ASN A 245 22.74 -14.92 -16.65
N GLY A 246 21.84 -15.29 -15.74
CA GLY A 246 20.83 -16.33 -15.95
C GLY A 246 19.64 -15.91 -16.84
N ASN A 247 19.48 -14.61 -17.10
CA ASN A 247 18.43 -14.06 -17.98
C ASN A 247 18.89 -13.85 -19.43
N MET A 248 20.12 -14.24 -19.78
CA MET A 248 20.69 -14.13 -21.14
C MET A 248 20.56 -15.43 -21.97
N SER A 249 19.65 -16.34 -21.62
CA SER A 249 19.39 -17.58 -22.35
C SER A 249 17.95 -17.68 -22.82
#